data_AF-A0A2P9H210-F1
#
_entry.id   AF-A0A2P9H210-F1
#
_cell.length_a   1.000
_cell.length_b   1.000
_cell.length_c   1.000
_cell.angle_alpha   90.00
_cell.angle_beta   90.00
_cell.angle_gamma   90.00
#
_symmetry.space_group_name_H-M   'P 1'
#
loop_
_entity.id
_entity.type
_entity.pdbx_description
1 polymer ?
#
loop_
_entity_poly.entity_id
_entity_poly.type
_entity_poly.pdbx_seq_one_letter_code
_entity_poly.pdbx_strand_id
1 'polypeptide(L)'
;MKPSLRDSLRRAAAVLGLAVLLTACPGGGGGGSPVPTTPLPTYTVGGTVSGLAGGDSVTLLNNGNTAAALTVTANGAFTFSAPLVNQTSYLVTVQTQPTTPVSQNCWLNFGSGAGSIAAANVTTVDVECSLANAWTWQAGSDTAGAAGDYGTQGIAVATNVPGARVGAVSWTDASGNSWLFGGCQTQRSTCSGTQSLLNDLWEYSPSVGTWTWQSGASTVNAIGVYGGTTPGTATASTVPGARWYANTWIDASGNLWLFGGLGYDSAGTYGNLNDLWEYTPATSSGPATWTWVAGSNTVNASGVYGTLGTGTASTVPGARNGAVSWIDSSGNLWLFGGAIGFGGSAGFLNDLWEYTPGTGWTWMSGAKTVNADGTYGGTTAPGTASATTTPGAREYASSWIDSSGNLWLIGGYGYDSAATLGYLNDVWEYNPSAASWTWVNGLDTANAAAAYGTPGTASASNYPGTRYGATTWVDASGNVWLFGGFGDAATTSPILLNELWEYTPPTTAAPTGQWTFVSGTNGAGAYGTLGVAAATNEPGARVGPNSWTDANGNVWMFGGQVSAGTINDLWRYVPTPQ
;
A
#
# COMPACT_ATOMS: atom_id res chain seq x y z
N MET A 1 4.52 -28.14 -41.76
CA MET A 1 5.77 -28.92 -41.73
C MET A 1 6.91 -27.98 -41.36
N LYS A 2 7.38 -28.03 -40.12
CA LYS A 2 8.55 -27.30 -39.61
C LYS A 2 9.50 -28.35 -39.00
N PRO A 3 10.81 -28.30 -39.24
CA PRO A 3 11.74 -29.28 -38.67
C PRO A 3 12.23 -28.84 -37.28
N SER A 4 12.41 -29.85 -36.42
CA SER A 4 13.01 -29.78 -35.09
C SER A 4 14.54 -29.80 -35.16
N LEU A 5 15.23 -29.16 -34.20
CA LEU A 5 16.52 -29.63 -33.71
C LEU A 5 16.84 -29.08 -32.31
N ARG A 6 17.42 -29.98 -31.50
CA ARG A 6 17.83 -29.85 -30.10
C ARG A 6 19.17 -29.12 -29.93
N ASP A 7 19.38 -28.69 -28.68
CA ASP A 7 20.64 -28.37 -27.99
C ASP A 7 21.46 -27.19 -28.49
N SER A 8 21.63 -26.17 -27.64
CA SER A 8 22.87 -26.02 -26.83
C SER A 8 22.96 -24.66 -26.12
N LEU A 9 23.76 -24.67 -25.03
CA LEU A 9 24.48 -23.55 -24.37
C LEU A 9 23.97 -23.06 -23.00
N ARG A 10 24.60 -23.65 -21.98
CA ARG A 10 24.95 -23.03 -20.70
C ARG A 10 25.95 -21.87 -20.93
N ARG A 11 25.78 -20.76 -20.18
CA ARG A 11 26.75 -19.73 -19.71
C ARG A 11 25.89 -18.62 -19.07
N ALA A 12 25.88 -18.28 -17.77
CA ALA A 12 26.91 -17.99 -16.78
C ALA A 12 27.79 -16.76 -17.13
N ALA A 13 27.83 -15.82 -16.15
CA ALA A 13 28.59 -14.57 -16.02
C ALA A 13 27.90 -13.30 -16.56
N ALA A 14 27.95 -12.13 -15.92
CA ALA A 14 28.97 -11.63 -15.00
C ALA A 14 28.45 -10.55 -14.03
N VAL A 15 28.89 -10.62 -12.77
CA VAL A 15 28.94 -9.47 -11.85
C VAL A 15 30.27 -8.75 -12.06
N LEU A 16 30.19 -7.44 -12.25
CA LEU A 16 31.30 -6.53 -12.49
C LEU A 16 32.14 -6.39 -11.21
N GLY A 17 33.32 -7.03 -11.18
CA GLY A 17 34.35 -6.79 -10.17
C GLY A 17 35.32 -5.72 -10.65
N LEU A 18 35.32 -4.56 -9.98
CA LEU A 18 36.25 -3.46 -10.22
C LEU A 18 37.66 -3.86 -9.74
N ALA A 19 38.56 -4.21 -10.65
CA ALA A 19 39.95 -4.53 -10.34
C ALA A 19 40.81 -3.26 -10.35
N VAL A 20 41.31 -2.86 -9.18
CA VAL A 20 42.33 -1.82 -9.03
C VAL A 20 43.69 -2.41 -9.45
N LEU A 21 44.30 -1.81 -10.47
CA LEU A 21 45.66 -2.11 -10.93
C LEU A 21 46.69 -1.60 -9.90
N LEU A 22 47.39 -2.51 -9.22
CA LEU A 22 48.67 -2.20 -8.56
C LEU A 22 49.82 -2.64 -9.45
N THR A 23 50.59 -1.66 -9.93
CA THR A 23 51.84 -1.85 -10.65
C THR A 23 52.95 -2.29 -9.69
N ALA A 24 53.47 -3.51 -9.87
CA ALA A 24 54.66 -3.99 -9.17
C ALA A 24 55.93 -3.47 -9.86
N CYS A 25 56.85 -2.88 -9.09
CA CYS A 25 58.21 -2.59 -9.51
C CYS A 25 59.15 -3.54 -8.74
N PRO A 26 60.10 -4.25 -9.38
CA PRO A 26 61.05 -5.08 -8.66
C PRO A 26 62.28 -4.24 -8.29
N GLY A 27 62.62 -4.16 -7.01
CA GLY A 27 63.84 -3.47 -6.60
C GLY A 27 64.21 -3.65 -5.13
N GLY A 28 65.30 -4.40 -4.91
CA GLY A 28 66.26 -4.09 -3.85
C GLY A 28 66.11 -4.85 -2.54
N GLY A 29 66.92 -5.88 -2.36
CA GLY A 29 67.13 -6.51 -1.06
C GLY A 29 67.79 -5.57 -0.05
N GLY A 30 67.26 -5.57 1.15
CA GLY A 30 67.83 -4.95 2.34
C GLY A 30 67.08 -5.48 3.56
N GLY A 31 67.77 -6.16 4.46
CA GLY A 31 67.19 -6.78 5.65
C GLY A 31 66.53 -5.75 6.57
N GLY A 32 65.21 -5.64 6.49
CA GLY A 32 64.37 -5.02 7.48
C GLY A 32 63.67 -6.11 8.29
N SER A 33 63.83 -6.09 9.61
CA SER A 33 62.98 -6.85 10.55
C SER A 33 61.50 -6.74 10.15
N PRO A 34 60.68 -7.78 10.37
CA PRO A 34 59.26 -7.71 10.08
C PRO A 34 58.69 -6.49 10.81
N VAL A 35 58.15 -5.53 10.05
CA VAL A 35 57.37 -4.43 10.62
C VAL A 35 56.25 -5.11 11.41
N PRO A 36 56.12 -4.86 12.74
CA PRO A 36 54.99 -5.39 13.48
C PRO A 36 53.74 -4.76 12.89
N THR A 37 52.96 -5.52 12.14
CA THR A 37 51.61 -5.11 11.77
C THR A 37 50.80 -5.13 13.05
N THR A 38 50.59 -3.97 13.66
CA THR A 38 49.73 -3.84 14.84
C THR A 38 48.34 -4.39 14.47
N PRO A 39 47.82 -5.40 15.17
CA PRO A 39 46.48 -5.92 14.89
C PRO A 39 45.47 -4.78 14.98
N LEU A 40 44.61 -4.63 13.98
CA LEU A 40 43.52 -3.66 14.07
C LEU A 40 42.62 -4.02 15.27
N PRO A 41 42.14 -3.02 16.03
CA PRO A 41 41.24 -3.28 17.14
C PRO A 41 39.95 -3.93 16.63
N THR A 42 39.40 -4.81 17.46
CA THR A 42 38.12 -5.49 17.20
C THR A 42 37.07 -5.03 18.21
N TYR A 43 35.81 -5.07 17.78
CA TYR A 43 34.66 -4.58 18.53
C TYR A 43 33.49 -5.56 18.42
N THR A 44 32.63 -5.61 19.44
CA THR A 44 31.47 -6.51 19.44
C THR A 44 30.27 -5.88 18.74
N VAL A 45 29.37 -6.75 18.29
CA VAL A 45 28.04 -6.38 17.80
C VAL A 45 27.01 -6.95 18.76
N GLY A 46 26.05 -6.13 19.17
CA GLY A 46 25.02 -6.45 20.13
C GLY A 46 23.87 -5.46 20.07
N GLY A 47 22.87 -5.70 20.92
CA GLY A 47 21.60 -5.02 20.81
C GLY A 47 20.60 -5.44 21.88
N THR A 48 19.33 -5.18 21.63
CA THR A 48 18.20 -5.55 22.48
C THR A 48 17.18 -6.40 21.74
N VAL A 49 16.64 -7.41 22.40
CA VAL A 49 15.42 -8.12 21.97
C VAL A 49 14.25 -7.65 22.83
N SER A 50 13.13 -7.34 22.19
CA SER A 50 11.87 -6.97 22.83
C SER A 50 10.69 -7.77 22.27
N GLY A 51 9.63 -7.95 23.07
CA GLY A 51 8.41 -8.66 22.67
C GLY A 51 8.50 -10.19 22.55
N LEU A 52 9.66 -10.80 22.81
CA LEU A 52 9.82 -12.27 22.82
C LEU A 52 8.99 -12.87 23.96
N ALA A 53 8.14 -13.84 23.64
CA ALA A 53 7.26 -14.47 24.61
C ALA A 53 8.04 -15.37 25.58
N GLY A 54 7.51 -15.53 26.80
CA GLY A 54 8.15 -16.36 27.82
C GLY A 54 8.21 -17.83 27.39
N GLY A 55 9.42 -18.40 27.36
CA GLY A 55 9.64 -19.78 26.96
C GLY A 55 9.94 -19.99 25.48
N ASP A 56 9.85 -18.93 24.67
CA ASP A 56 10.27 -18.93 23.27
C ASP A 56 11.77 -18.63 23.11
N SER A 57 12.27 -18.82 21.89
CA SER A 57 13.63 -18.39 21.52
C SER A 57 13.70 -17.92 20.09
N VAL A 58 14.55 -16.92 19.83
CA VAL A 58 14.90 -16.43 18.49
C VAL A 58 16.38 -16.69 18.25
N THR A 59 16.74 -17.12 17.04
CA THR A 59 18.15 -17.31 16.66
C THR A 59 18.59 -16.21 15.70
N LEU A 60 19.65 -15.51 16.06
CA LEU A 60 20.24 -14.41 15.30
C LEU A 60 21.58 -14.84 14.69
N LEU A 61 21.87 -14.36 13.49
CA LEU A 61 23.18 -14.46 12.86
C LEU A 61 23.78 -13.08 12.69
N ASN A 62 25.11 -13.01 12.67
CA ASN A 62 25.85 -11.86 12.18
C ASN A 62 26.67 -12.28 10.95
N ASN A 63 26.52 -11.54 9.85
CA ASN A 63 27.17 -11.80 8.56
C ASN A 63 26.96 -13.24 8.06
N GLY A 64 25.79 -13.83 8.33
CA GLY A 64 25.45 -15.20 7.90
C GLY A 64 26.25 -16.32 8.56
N ASN A 65 27.00 -16.05 9.64
CA ASN A 65 27.86 -17.04 10.30
C ASN A 65 27.05 -18.03 11.15
N THR A 66 26.59 -19.12 10.54
CA THR A 66 25.81 -20.18 11.21
C THR A 66 26.58 -20.91 12.31
N ALA A 67 27.92 -20.94 12.27
CA ALA A 67 28.75 -21.56 13.31
C ALA A 67 28.81 -20.71 14.60
N ALA A 68 28.46 -19.43 14.52
CA ALA A 68 28.40 -18.50 15.65
C ALA A 68 26.98 -17.94 15.87
N ALA A 69 25.96 -18.75 15.56
CA ALA A 69 24.57 -18.38 15.79
C ALA A 69 24.31 -18.09 17.27
N LEU A 70 23.55 -17.02 17.53
CA LEU A 70 23.19 -16.58 18.87
C LEU A 70 21.71 -16.85 19.13
N THR A 71 21.43 -17.78 20.03
CA THR A 71 20.07 -18.02 20.53
C THR A 71 19.77 -17.09 21.69
N VAL A 72 18.70 -16.30 21.56
CA VAL A 72 18.19 -15.42 22.62
C VAL A 72 16.88 -16.01 23.14
N THR A 73 16.76 -16.17 24.46
CA THR A 73 15.64 -16.84 25.12
C THR A 73 14.82 -15.93 26.03
N ALA A 74 15.19 -14.64 26.12
CA ALA A 74 14.49 -13.66 26.91
C ALA A 74 14.70 -12.25 26.34
N ASN A 75 13.74 -11.36 26.62
CA ASN A 75 13.87 -9.94 26.34
C ASN A 75 15.07 -9.34 27.09
N GLY A 76 15.75 -8.38 26.47
CA GLY A 76 16.92 -7.71 27.04
C GLY A 76 18.11 -7.64 26.09
N ALA A 77 19.27 -7.27 26.65
CA ALA A 77 20.48 -7.07 25.86
C ALA A 77 21.09 -8.41 25.40
N PHE A 78 21.63 -8.42 24.19
CA PHE A 78 22.40 -9.53 23.62
C PHE A 78 23.72 -9.03 23.03
N THR A 79 24.70 -9.93 22.86
CA THR A 79 25.98 -9.60 22.23
C THR A 79 26.54 -10.84 21.55
N PHE A 80 26.99 -10.70 20.30
CA PHE A 80 27.71 -11.76 19.58
C PHE A 80 29.11 -11.94 20.18
N SER A 81 29.50 -13.19 20.40
CA SER A 81 30.79 -13.53 21.02
C SER A 81 32.00 -13.32 20.09
N ALA A 82 31.80 -13.38 18.77
CA ALA A 82 32.85 -13.15 17.77
C ALA A 82 32.94 -11.64 17.45
N PRO A 83 34.03 -10.95 17.85
CA PRO A 83 34.19 -9.54 17.53
C PRO A 83 34.62 -9.34 16.07
N LEU A 84 34.29 -8.18 15.52
CA LEU A 84 34.60 -7.78 14.15
C LEU A 84 35.71 -6.72 14.14
N VAL A 85 36.56 -6.75 13.11
CA VAL A 85 37.65 -5.78 12.94
C VAL A 85 37.07 -4.39 12.66
N ASN A 86 37.71 -3.33 13.17
CA ASN A 86 37.31 -1.96 12.85
C ASN A 86 37.14 -1.73 11.34
N GLN A 87 36.14 -0.93 10.94
CA GLN A 87 35.76 -0.64 9.54
C GLN A 87 35.17 -1.83 8.75
N THR A 88 35.00 -3.01 9.35
CA THR A 88 34.24 -4.09 8.70
C THR A 88 32.75 -3.88 8.87
N SER A 89 31.98 -4.37 7.90
CA SER A 89 30.52 -4.35 7.94
C SER A 89 29.97 -5.46 8.84
N TYR A 90 28.82 -5.20 9.45
CA TYR A 90 28.00 -6.20 10.11
C TYR A 90 26.61 -6.23 9.46
N LEU A 91 25.98 -7.41 9.50
CA LEU A 91 24.63 -7.66 9.03
C LEU A 91 23.99 -8.71 9.94
N VAL A 92 23.16 -8.26 10.86
CA VAL A 92 22.38 -9.09 11.76
C VAL A 92 21.08 -9.51 11.08
N THR A 93 20.79 -10.80 11.08
CA THR A 93 19.56 -11.37 10.53
C THR A 93 18.92 -12.35 11.51
N VAL A 94 17.60 -12.50 11.42
CA VAL A 94 16.88 -13.58 12.10
C VAL A 94 17.00 -14.84 11.26
N GLN A 95 17.49 -15.92 11.87
CA GLN A 95 17.65 -17.23 11.23
C GLN A 95 16.53 -18.20 11.58
N THR A 96 15.98 -18.11 12.79
CA THR A 96 14.89 -18.98 13.24
C THR A 96 13.90 -18.17 14.04
N GLN A 97 12.66 -18.14 13.55
CA GLN A 97 11.54 -17.48 14.22
C GLN A 97 11.03 -18.32 15.40
N PRO A 98 10.52 -17.69 16.47
CA PRO A 98 9.88 -18.41 17.57
C PRO A 98 8.58 -19.06 17.12
N THR A 99 8.43 -20.36 17.40
CA THR A 99 7.23 -21.14 17.04
C THR A 99 6.63 -21.91 18.22
N THR A 100 7.31 -21.96 19.37
CA THR A 100 6.90 -22.77 20.53
C THR A 100 7.37 -22.13 21.85
N PRO A 101 6.45 -21.73 22.76
CA PRO A 101 5.05 -22.14 22.81
C PRO A 101 4.09 -21.34 21.92
N VAL A 102 4.50 -20.17 21.43
CA VAL A 102 3.63 -19.32 20.59
C VAL A 102 4.34 -18.96 19.29
N SER A 103 3.57 -18.78 18.22
CA SER A 103 4.11 -18.34 16.94
C SER A 103 4.33 -16.82 16.99
N GLN A 104 5.58 -16.39 16.83
CA GLN A 104 5.95 -14.99 16.74
C GLN A 104 6.74 -14.75 15.46
N ASN A 105 6.65 -13.54 14.94
CA ASN A 105 7.61 -13.04 13.97
C ASN A 105 8.51 -12.03 14.68
N CYS A 106 9.81 -12.25 14.60
CA CYS A 106 10.85 -11.34 15.03
C CYS A 106 11.52 -10.72 13.82
N TRP A 107 11.79 -9.42 13.85
CA TRP A 107 12.50 -8.73 12.80
C TRP A 107 13.44 -7.68 13.37
N LEU A 108 14.34 -7.20 12.52
CA LEU A 108 15.24 -6.12 12.88
C LEU A 108 14.49 -4.81 12.66
N ASN A 109 14.34 -4.04 13.72
CA ASN A 109 13.74 -2.73 13.62
C ASN A 109 14.68 -1.78 12.91
N PHE A 110 14.12 -1.02 11.95
CA PHE A 110 14.65 0.28 11.54
C PHE A 110 16.05 0.22 10.91
N GLY A 111 16.37 -0.88 10.22
CA GLY A 111 17.69 -1.08 9.61
C GLY A 111 18.84 -1.24 10.61
N SER A 112 18.54 -1.32 11.91
CA SER A 112 19.52 -1.44 13.00
C SER A 112 20.43 -2.66 12.87
N GLY A 113 19.99 -3.67 12.12
CA GLY A 113 20.73 -4.88 11.83
C GLY A 113 21.95 -4.69 10.93
N ALA A 114 22.09 -3.58 10.20
CA ALA A 114 23.21 -3.39 9.27
C ALA A 114 24.05 -2.15 9.61
N GLY A 115 25.35 -2.22 9.36
CA GLY A 115 26.24 -1.08 9.54
C GLY A 115 27.71 -1.43 9.41
N SER A 116 28.58 -0.52 9.85
CA SER A 116 30.03 -0.75 9.92
C SER A 116 30.56 -0.45 11.31
N ILE A 117 31.61 -1.17 11.70
CA ILE A 117 32.29 -0.92 12.97
C ILE A 117 33.04 0.41 12.87
N ALA A 118 32.68 1.36 13.74
CA ALA A 118 33.24 2.72 13.79
C ALA A 118 33.98 2.97 15.12
N ALA A 119 35.07 2.24 15.34
CA ALA A 119 35.94 2.33 16.52
C ALA A 119 35.24 2.19 17.89
N ALA A 120 34.07 1.55 17.92
CA ALA A 120 33.29 1.28 19.13
C ALA A 120 32.46 0.00 18.97
N ASN A 121 32.04 -0.59 20.11
CA ASN A 121 31.07 -1.69 20.11
C ASN A 121 29.72 -1.19 19.60
N VAL A 122 29.06 -1.99 18.77
CA VAL A 122 27.69 -1.73 18.33
C VAL A 122 26.75 -2.32 19.38
N THR A 123 25.90 -1.47 19.95
CA THR A 123 24.89 -1.88 20.97
C THR A 123 23.47 -1.47 20.56
N THR A 124 23.30 -1.05 19.31
CA THR A 124 22.09 -0.38 18.80
C THR A 124 21.23 -1.28 17.92
N VAL A 125 21.58 -2.56 17.78
CA VAL A 125 20.73 -3.51 17.06
C VAL A 125 19.43 -3.70 17.85
N ASP A 126 18.28 -3.52 17.22
CA ASP A 126 16.98 -3.66 17.86
C ASP A 126 16.20 -4.78 17.17
N VAL A 127 15.84 -5.81 17.93
CA VAL A 127 15.04 -6.95 17.48
C VAL A 127 13.70 -6.87 18.19
N GLU A 128 12.64 -6.72 17.43
CA GLU A 128 11.26 -6.74 17.95
C GLU A 128 10.60 -8.05 17.54
N CYS A 129 9.93 -8.69 18.48
CA CYS A 129 9.11 -9.88 18.26
C CYS A 129 7.64 -9.57 18.56
N SER A 130 6.74 -10.03 17.70
CA SER A 130 5.30 -9.85 17.86
C SER A 130 4.57 -11.14 17.52
N LEU A 131 3.38 -11.35 18.11
CA LEU A 131 2.52 -12.49 17.77
C LEU A 131 2.21 -12.51 16.27
N ALA A 132 2.37 -13.67 15.65
CA ALA A 132 1.97 -13.88 14.27
C ALA A 132 0.43 -13.94 14.15
N ASN A 133 -0.08 -13.52 13.00
CA ASN A 133 -1.50 -13.35 12.67
C ASN A 133 -2.31 -12.52 13.67
N ALA A 134 -1.68 -11.54 14.32
CA ALA A 134 -2.30 -10.72 15.34
C ALA A 134 -2.23 -9.23 15.01
N TRP A 135 -3.29 -8.51 15.38
CA TRP A 135 -3.31 -7.05 15.36
C TRP A 135 -2.69 -6.46 16.62
N THR A 136 -2.03 -5.32 16.46
CA THR A 136 -1.50 -4.50 17.54
C THR A 136 -1.95 -3.07 17.32
N TRP A 137 -2.59 -2.46 18.32
CA TRP A 137 -2.84 -1.03 18.30
C TRP A 137 -1.54 -0.30 18.62
N GLN A 138 -1.01 0.45 17.65
CA GLN A 138 0.34 1.03 17.71
C GLN A 138 0.32 2.49 18.14
N ALA A 139 -0.64 3.26 17.64
CA ALA A 139 -0.76 4.70 17.91
C ALA A 139 -2.16 5.22 17.58
N GLY A 140 -2.35 6.53 17.72
CA GLY A 140 -3.61 7.19 17.41
C GLY A 140 -4.69 6.98 18.47
N SER A 141 -5.91 7.44 18.20
CA SER A 141 -7.02 7.38 19.15
C SER A 141 -8.13 6.46 18.66
N ASP A 142 -8.75 5.75 19.59
CA ASP A 142 -10.01 5.03 19.41
C ASP A 142 -11.25 5.94 19.45
N THR A 143 -11.05 7.24 19.69
CA THR A 143 -12.12 8.23 19.83
C THR A 143 -12.48 8.81 18.47
N ALA A 144 -13.77 8.75 18.14
CA ALA A 144 -14.28 9.32 16.90
C ALA A 144 -14.06 10.85 16.85
N GLY A 145 -13.59 11.34 15.69
CA GLY A 145 -13.36 12.75 15.45
C GLY A 145 -12.14 13.32 16.17
N ALA A 146 -11.19 12.49 16.60
CA ALA A 146 -9.93 12.96 17.18
C ALA A 146 -9.24 14.02 16.30
N ALA A 147 -8.82 15.12 16.91
CA ALA A 147 -8.10 16.19 16.24
C ALA A 147 -6.66 15.77 15.90
N GLY A 148 -6.10 16.35 14.85
CA GLY A 148 -4.68 16.18 14.54
C GLY A 148 -3.79 17.08 15.40
N ASP A 149 -2.60 16.60 15.74
CA ASP A 149 -1.53 17.41 16.33
C ASP A 149 -0.42 17.56 15.28
N TYR A 150 -0.26 18.78 14.76
CA TYR A 150 0.60 19.09 13.63
C TYR A 150 2.05 19.41 14.02
N GLY A 151 2.32 19.72 15.29
CA GLY A 151 3.63 20.20 15.70
C GLY A 151 4.14 21.34 14.81
N THR A 152 5.39 21.22 14.35
CA THR A 152 5.99 22.14 13.37
C THR A 152 6.18 21.39 12.04
N GLN A 153 5.81 22.03 10.93
CA GLN A 153 5.96 21.44 9.59
C GLN A 153 7.41 21.01 9.32
N GLY A 154 7.58 19.80 8.81
CA GLY A 154 8.87 19.17 8.53
C GLY A 154 9.62 18.63 9.75
N ILE A 155 9.06 18.76 10.96
CA ILE A 155 9.71 18.32 12.20
C ILE A 155 8.92 17.17 12.84
N ALA A 156 9.56 16.01 12.94
CA ALA A 156 9.03 14.84 13.63
C ALA A 156 9.07 15.05 15.15
N VAL A 157 7.93 14.88 15.83
CA VAL A 157 7.86 14.75 17.29
C VAL A 157 6.84 13.68 17.67
N ALA A 158 7.02 13.07 18.85
CA ALA A 158 6.21 11.93 19.28
C ALA A 158 4.71 12.23 19.42
N THR A 159 4.31 13.50 19.56
CA THR A 159 2.89 13.88 19.64
C THR A 159 2.24 14.10 18.28
N ASN A 160 3.02 14.20 17.19
CA ASN A 160 2.48 14.40 15.87
C ASN A 160 1.53 13.25 15.51
N VAL A 161 0.31 13.60 15.13
CA VAL A 161 -0.69 12.60 14.71
C VAL A 161 -1.65 13.24 13.70
N PRO A 162 -1.90 12.61 12.55
CA PRO A 162 -2.95 13.06 11.65
C PRO A 162 -4.31 12.96 12.34
N GLY A 163 -5.17 13.95 12.12
CA GLY A 163 -6.55 13.89 12.62
C GLY A 163 -7.35 12.73 12.04
N ALA A 164 -8.45 12.37 12.72
CA ALA A 164 -9.39 11.34 12.30
C ALA A 164 -9.92 11.60 10.89
N ARG A 165 -9.86 10.57 10.03
CA ARG A 165 -10.23 10.73 8.61
C ARG A 165 -10.63 9.43 7.92
N VAL A 166 -11.39 9.60 6.85
CA VAL A 166 -11.74 8.55 5.87
C VAL A 166 -11.48 9.07 4.45
N GLY A 167 -11.19 8.16 3.52
CA GLY A 167 -10.99 8.51 2.10
C GLY A 167 -9.72 9.34 1.86
N ALA A 168 -8.80 9.38 2.81
CA ALA A 168 -7.43 9.82 2.53
C ALA A 168 -6.77 8.80 1.61
N VAL A 169 -5.74 9.25 0.90
CA VAL A 169 -4.92 8.39 0.07
C VAL A 169 -3.55 8.18 0.70
N SER A 170 -2.91 7.07 0.36
CA SER A 170 -1.58 6.75 0.88
C SER A 170 -0.60 6.29 -0.20
N TRP A 171 0.69 6.44 0.12
CA TRP A 171 1.81 5.87 -0.62
C TRP A 171 2.77 5.19 0.35
N THR A 172 3.58 4.27 -0.16
CA THR A 172 4.71 3.70 0.59
C THR A 172 5.97 3.90 -0.23
N ASP A 173 6.96 4.55 0.35
CA ASP A 173 8.22 4.77 -0.34
C ASP A 173 9.18 3.59 -0.23
N ALA A 174 10.28 3.64 -0.98
CA ALA A 174 11.29 2.58 -1.01
C ALA A 174 12.01 2.38 0.34
N SER A 175 11.91 3.34 1.26
CA SER A 175 12.44 3.22 2.63
C SER A 175 11.43 2.56 3.58
N GLY A 176 10.21 2.28 3.10
CA GLY A 176 9.12 1.74 3.90
C GLY A 176 8.38 2.80 4.73
N ASN A 177 8.61 4.10 4.50
CA ASN A 177 7.80 5.15 5.12
C ASN A 177 6.47 5.28 4.38
N SER A 178 5.46 5.74 5.11
CA SER A 178 4.09 5.80 4.62
C SER A 178 3.63 7.23 4.54
N TRP A 179 3.18 7.62 3.37
CA TRP A 179 2.68 8.96 3.12
C TRP A 179 1.16 8.95 3.15
N LEU A 180 0.54 9.98 3.70
CA LEU A 180 -0.90 10.12 3.85
C LEU A 180 -1.31 11.51 3.40
N PHE A 181 -2.28 11.62 2.49
CA PHE A 181 -2.77 12.91 2.01
C PHE A 181 -4.28 13.03 2.07
N GLY A 182 -4.73 14.17 2.58
CA GLY A 182 -6.11 14.62 2.52
C GLY A 182 -7.08 13.71 3.26
N GLY A 183 -8.22 13.42 2.63
CA GLY A 183 -9.34 12.74 3.25
C GLY A 183 -10.30 13.71 3.92
N CYS A 184 -11.22 13.15 4.68
CA CYS A 184 -12.30 13.89 5.28
C CYS A 184 -12.49 13.54 6.75
N GLN A 185 -12.62 14.54 7.60
CA GLN A 185 -12.96 14.38 9.02
C GLN A 185 -14.48 14.45 9.18
N THR A 186 -15.10 13.42 9.77
CA THR A 186 -16.54 13.50 10.10
C THR A 186 -16.86 12.94 11.48
N GLN A 187 -17.80 13.58 12.16
CA GLN A 187 -18.50 12.99 13.30
C GLN A 187 -19.73 12.16 12.87
N ARG A 188 -20.04 12.08 11.56
CA ARG A 188 -21.23 11.37 11.04
C ARG A 188 -21.11 10.95 9.58
N SER A 189 -22.07 10.13 9.16
CA SER A 189 -22.02 9.14 8.08
C SER A 189 -21.66 9.56 6.65
N THR A 190 -21.54 10.86 6.32
CA THR A 190 -21.05 11.30 5.01
C THR A 190 -20.33 12.65 5.14
N CYS A 191 -19.36 12.91 4.26
CA CYS A 191 -18.71 14.22 4.11
C CYS A 191 -19.60 15.22 3.35
N SER A 192 -20.83 15.40 3.82
CA SER A 192 -21.78 16.34 3.23
C SER A 192 -22.34 17.30 4.29
N GLY A 193 -22.40 18.60 3.95
CA GLY A 193 -23.14 19.61 4.70
C GLY A 193 -22.31 20.70 5.39
N THR A 194 -21.14 20.38 5.95
CA THR A 194 -20.15 21.36 6.46
C THR A 194 -18.77 20.74 6.29
N GLN A 195 -18.25 20.86 5.06
CA GLN A 195 -17.14 20.06 4.55
C GLN A 195 -15.91 20.22 5.45
N SER A 196 -15.24 19.12 5.76
CA SER A 196 -14.05 19.05 6.62
C SER A 196 -12.97 18.27 5.89
N LEU A 197 -12.78 18.64 4.61
CA LEU A 197 -11.79 18.00 3.74
C LEU A 197 -10.41 18.53 4.07
N LEU A 198 -9.40 17.68 3.90
CA LEU A 198 -8.03 18.01 4.22
C LEU A 198 -7.17 17.99 2.95
N ASN A 199 -6.06 18.72 2.96
CA ASN A 199 -4.97 18.61 1.98
C ASN A 199 -3.60 18.51 2.67
N ASP A 200 -3.58 18.16 3.95
CA ASP A 200 -2.36 17.90 4.70
C ASP A 200 -1.67 16.65 4.15
N LEU A 201 -0.35 16.74 3.98
CA LEU A 201 0.52 15.63 3.62
C LEU A 201 1.33 15.25 4.84
N TRP A 202 1.23 13.99 5.25
CA TRP A 202 1.97 13.43 6.36
C TRP A 202 2.88 12.30 5.90
N GLU A 203 4.00 12.12 6.60
CA GLU A 203 4.88 10.96 6.46
C GLU A 203 4.98 10.28 7.82
N TYR A 204 4.60 9.01 7.89
CA TYR A 204 4.90 8.13 9.00
C TYR A 204 6.19 7.39 8.70
N SER A 205 7.17 7.51 9.59
CA SER A 205 8.34 6.64 9.53
C SER A 205 8.18 5.51 10.53
N PRO A 206 7.98 4.25 10.09
CA PRO A 206 8.04 3.10 10.98
C PRO A 206 9.37 3.09 11.73
N SER A 207 10.45 3.53 11.09
CA SER A 207 11.81 3.61 11.67
C SER A 207 11.95 4.43 12.96
N VAL A 208 11.08 5.42 13.12
CA VAL A 208 11.09 6.35 14.27
C VAL A 208 9.82 6.17 15.11
N GLY A 209 8.77 5.56 14.55
CA GLY A 209 7.46 5.42 15.19
C GLY A 209 6.70 6.75 15.28
N THR A 210 6.97 7.70 14.39
CA THR A 210 6.41 9.06 14.45
C THR A 210 5.91 9.56 13.11
N TRP A 211 4.86 10.38 13.15
CA TRP A 211 4.39 11.16 12.01
C TRP A 211 5.15 12.49 11.87
N THR A 212 5.31 12.95 10.64
CA THR A 212 5.82 14.28 10.29
C THR A 212 4.83 14.95 9.36
N TRP A 213 4.40 16.17 9.69
CA TRP A 213 3.58 16.99 8.79
C TRP A 213 4.49 17.62 7.73
N GLN A 214 4.38 17.17 6.48
CA GLN A 214 5.30 17.53 5.40
C GLN A 214 4.80 18.73 4.57
N SER A 215 3.51 18.77 4.26
CA SER A 215 2.93 19.79 3.37
C SER A 215 1.42 19.96 3.60
N GLY A 216 0.79 20.89 2.88
CA GLY A 216 -0.65 21.15 3.01
C GLY A 216 -1.03 22.05 4.17
N ALA A 217 -2.32 22.29 4.36
CA ALA A 217 -2.84 23.14 5.42
C ALA A 217 -3.20 22.33 6.67
N SER A 218 -3.04 22.94 7.85
CA SER A 218 -3.53 22.37 9.11
C SER A 218 -5.02 22.62 9.37
N THR A 219 -5.72 23.21 8.39
CA THR A 219 -7.14 23.57 8.45
C THR A 219 -7.89 22.92 7.31
N VAL A 220 -9.18 22.65 7.54
CA VAL A 220 -10.04 22.05 6.52
C VAL A 220 -10.36 22.99 5.35
N ASN A 221 -10.71 22.41 4.21
CA ASN A 221 -11.22 23.06 2.99
C ASN A 221 -10.25 24.06 2.34
N ALA A 222 -8.95 23.82 2.45
CA ALA A 222 -7.97 24.61 1.73
C ALA A 222 -8.19 24.51 0.21
N ILE A 223 -8.11 25.65 -0.49
CA ILE A 223 -8.22 25.74 -1.95
C ILE A 223 -6.95 25.23 -2.63
N GLY A 224 -7.06 24.81 -3.89
CA GLY A 224 -5.90 24.39 -4.69
C GLY A 224 -5.08 25.57 -5.21
N VAL A 225 -3.75 25.50 -5.11
CA VAL A 225 -2.82 26.50 -5.64
C VAL A 225 -1.95 25.85 -6.71
N TYR A 226 -2.14 26.25 -7.96
CA TYR A 226 -1.62 25.54 -9.14
C TYR A 226 -0.28 26.07 -9.67
N GLY A 227 0.34 27.06 -9.01
CA GLY A 227 1.61 27.66 -9.41
C GLY A 227 1.58 28.52 -10.69
N GLY A 228 0.53 28.39 -11.52
CA GLY A 228 0.31 29.18 -12.73
C GLY A 228 -1.05 28.86 -13.39
N THR A 229 -1.27 29.34 -14.61
CA THR A 229 -2.48 29.05 -15.42
C THR A 229 -2.32 27.85 -16.33
N THR A 230 -1.12 27.26 -16.41
CA THR A 230 -0.79 26.08 -17.22
C THR A 230 0.00 25.07 -16.40
N PRO A 231 -0.16 23.75 -16.66
CA PRO A 231 0.62 22.72 -15.97
C PRO A 231 2.14 22.89 -16.14
N GLY A 232 2.90 22.38 -15.17
CA GLY A 232 4.36 22.34 -15.16
C GLY A 232 5.04 23.48 -14.39
N THR A 233 4.28 24.42 -13.82
CA THR A 233 4.84 25.52 -13.01
C THR A 233 4.65 25.25 -11.52
N ALA A 234 5.75 25.23 -10.76
CA ALA A 234 5.71 25.06 -9.31
C ALA A 234 6.26 26.30 -8.58
N THR A 235 5.67 26.59 -7.43
CA THR A 235 6.06 27.63 -6.48
C THR A 235 6.08 27.03 -5.08
N ALA A 236 6.69 27.70 -4.10
CA ALA A 236 6.69 27.21 -2.71
C ALA A 236 5.28 27.08 -2.09
N SER A 237 4.27 27.76 -2.66
CA SER A 237 2.87 27.66 -2.26
C SER A 237 2.04 26.70 -3.10
N THR A 238 2.62 26.10 -4.15
CA THR A 238 1.89 25.15 -5.00
C THR A 238 1.48 23.95 -4.17
N VAL A 239 0.19 23.64 -4.16
CA VAL A 239 -0.39 22.58 -3.33
C VAL A 239 -1.77 22.16 -3.87
N PRO A 240 -2.10 20.87 -3.89
CA PRO A 240 -3.43 20.43 -4.26
C PRO A 240 -4.48 20.93 -3.26
N GLY A 241 -5.69 21.22 -3.75
CA GLY A 241 -6.82 21.56 -2.89
C GLY A 241 -7.30 20.37 -2.04
N ALA A 242 -8.01 20.68 -0.96
CA ALA A 242 -8.56 19.70 -0.03
C ALA A 242 -9.52 18.74 -0.74
N ARG A 243 -9.31 17.44 -0.53
CA ARG A 243 -10.00 16.38 -1.27
C ARG A 243 -10.00 15.05 -0.52
N TRP A 244 -10.94 14.20 -0.88
CA TRP A 244 -11.02 12.80 -0.45
C TRP A 244 -11.32 11.89 -1.64
N TYR A 245 -11.02 10.60 -1.50
CA TYR A 245 -11.16 9.57 -2.53
C TYR A 245 -10.52 9.93 -3.87
N ALA A 246 -9.33 10.53 -3.79
CA ALA A 246 -8.43 10.69 -4.92
C ALA A 246 -7.73 9.37 -5.26
N ASN A 247 -6.91 9.37 -6.30
CA ASN A 247 -6.14 8.21 -6.75
C ASN A 247 -4.65 8.50 -6.61
N THR A 248 -3.85 7.46 -6.35
CA THR A 248 -2.43 7.62 -6.07
C THR A 248 -1.55 6.59 -6.74
N TRP A 249 -0.32 7.02 -7.04
CA TRP A 249 0.76 6.18 -7.52
C TRP A 249 2.08 6.70 -6.98
N ILE A 250 3.06 5.82 -6.80
CA ILE A 250 4.44 6.20 -6.51
C ILE A 250 5.32 5.68 -7.63
N ASP A 251 6.12 6.57 -8.24
CA ASP A 251 7.03 6.14 -9.31
C ASP A 251 8.33 5.56 -8.77
N ALA A 252 9.14 4.97 -9.66
CA ALA A 252 10.41 4.36 -9.30
C ALA A 252 11.46 5.37 -8.77
N SER A 253 11.25 6.67 -8.97
CA SER A 253 12.09 7.73 -8.41
C SER A 253 11.65 8.16 -7.01
N GLY A 254 10.51 7.65 -6.52
CA GLY A 254 9.91 8.01 -5.25
C GLY A 254 9.02 9.25 -5.30
N ASN A 255 8.64 9.75 -6.49
CA ASN A 255 7.68 10.85 -6.56
C ASN A 255 6.26 10.32 -6.32
N LEU A 256 5.47 11.11 -5.59
CA LEU A 256 4.09 10.78 -5.23
C LEU A 256 3.13 11.43 -6.22
N TRP A 257 2.38 10.63 -6.96
CA TRP A 257 1.38 11.09 -7.92
C TRP A 257 -0.01 11.07 -7.29
N LEU A 258 -0.81 12.10 -7.58
CA LEU A 258 -2.17 12.29 -7.06
C LEU A 258 -3.11 12.72 -8.20
N PHE A 259 -4.25 12.05 -8.36
CA PHE A 259 -5.25 12.39 -9.38
C PHE A 259 -6.66 12.49 -8.83
N GLY A 260 -7.35 13.56 -9.23
CA GLY A 260 -8.79 13.72 -9.05
C GLY A 260 -9.24 13.72 -7.59
N GLY A 261 -10.36 13.08 -7.29
CA GLY A 261 -11.04 13.12 -6.01
C GLY A 261 -12.14 14.19 -5.95
N LEU A 262 -12.93 14.16 -4.88
CA LEU A 262 -13.98 15.15 -4.64
C LEU A 262 -13.44 16.22 -3.68
N GLY A 263 -13.42 17.49 -4.10
CA GLY A 263 -12.67 18.50 -3.35
C GLY A 263 -12.83 19.93 -3.86
N TYR A 264 -11.88 20.78 -3.48
CA TYR A 264 -11.86 22.20 -3.81
C TYR A 264 -10.86 22.52 -4.91
N ASP A 265 -11.32 23.27 -5.92
CA ASP A 265 -10.46 23.79 -6.98
C ASP A 265 -9.79 25.13 -6.63
N SER A 266 -9.17 25.75 -7.63
CA SER A 266 -8.49 27.05 -7.51
C SER A 266 -9.43 28.23 -7.21
N ALA A 267 -10.72 28.10 -7.52
CA ALA A 267 -11.73 29.12 -7.22
C ALA A 267 -12.41 28.88 -5.86
N GLY A 268 -12.04 27.81 -5.15
CA GLY A 268 -12.72 27.36 -3.94
C GLY A 268 -14.10 26.75 -4.22
N THR A 269 -14.34 26.30 -5.46
CA THR A 269 -15.58 25.59 -5.81
C THR A 269 -15.43 24.13 -5.41
N TYR A 270 -16.48 23.59 -4.79
CA TYR A 270 -16.54 22.18 -4.40
C TYR A 270 -17.10 21.31 -5.53
N GLY A 271 -16.43 20.21 -5.84
CA GLY A 271 -16.82 19.29 -6.90
C GLY A 271 -15.73 18.28 -7.26
N ASN A 272 -16.00 17.44 -8.25
CA ASN A 272 -15.05 16.41 -8.67
C ASN A 272 -13.88 17.05 -9.40
N LEU A 273 -12.68 16.51 -9.22
CA LEU A 273 -11.46 17.02 -9.83
C LEU A 273 -10.90 16.00 -10.85
N ASN A 274 -10.14 16.48 -11.83
CA ASN A 274 -9.31 15.65 -12.73
C ASN A 274 -7.89 16.19 -12.89
N ASP A 275 -7.43 17.01 -11.95
CA ASP A 275 -6.05 17.45 -11.90
C ASP A 275 -5.13 16.29 -11.53
N LEU A 276 -4.00 16.21 -12.22
CA LEU A 276 -2.89 15.30 -11.93
C LEU A 276 -1.75 16.11 -11.32
N TRP A 277 -1.28 15.68 -10.15
CA TRP A 277 -0.20 16.29 -9.42
C TRP A 277 0.95 15.29 -9.22
N GLU A 278 2.16 15.84 -9.14
CA GLU A 278 3.37 15.13 -8.74
C GLU A 278 3.98 15.85 -7.54
N TYR A 279 4.28 15.11 -6.48
CA TYR A 279 5.07 15.58 -5.35
C TYR A 279 6.45 14.94 -5.41
N THR A 280 7.47 15.77 -5.50
CA THR A 280 8.86 15.34 -5.37
C THR A 280 9.30 15.56 -3.92
N PRO A 281 9.61 14.51 -3.14
CA PRO A 281 10.11 14.64 -1.78
C PRO A 281 11.45 15.41 -1.73
N ALA A 282 11.78 15.97 -0.56
CA ALA A 282 13.03 16.67 -0.37
C ALA A 282 14.22 15.71 -0.54
N THR A 283 15.28 16.20 -1.17
CA THR A 283 16.54 15.47 -1.33
C THR A 283 17.70 16.38 -0.95
N SER A 284 18.92 15.85 -0.91
CA SER A 284 20.12 16.67 -0.72
C SER A 284 20.33 17.70 -1.84
N SER A 285 19.68 17.54 -3.00
CA SER A 285 19.78 18.41 -4.17
C SER A 285 18.62 19.41 -4.32
N GLY A 286 17.57 19.35 -3.49
CA GLY A 286 16.46 20.30 -3.60
C GLY A 286 15.33 20.12 -2.57
N PRO A 287 14.50 21.16 -2.36
CA PRO A 287 13.37 21.09 -1.44
C PRO A 287 12.22 20.25 -2.01
N ALA A 288 11.36 19.76 -1.12
CA ALA A 288 10.15 19.07 -1.54
C ALA A 288 9.20 20.02 -2.29
N THR A 289 8.54 19.54 -3.35
CA THR A 289 7.73 20.39 -4.23
C THR A 289 6.52 19.65 -4.80
N TRP A 290 5.35 20.28 -4.77
CA TRP A 290 4.19 19.87 -5.58
C TRP A 290 4.22 20.56 -6.95
N THR A 291 3.91 19.81 -8.00
CA THR A 291 3.77 20.28 -9.37
C THR A 291 2.42 19.82 -9.93
N TRP A 292 1.65 20.75 -10.50
CA TRP A 292 0.47 20.39 -11.30
C TRP A 292 0.93 19.95 -12.69
N VAL A 293 0.66 18.70 -13.07
CA VAL A 293 1.21 18.07 -14.28
C VAL A 293 0.23 18.03 -15.43
N ALA A 294 -1.05 17.76 -15.16
CA ALA A 294 -2.09 17.65 -16.20
C ALA A 294 -3.50 17.86 -15.61
N GLY A 295 -4.52 17.87 -16.48
CA GLY A 295 -5.92 18.01 -16.06
C GLY A 295 -6.39 19.46 -15.92
N SER A 296 -7.58 19.67 -15.34
CA SER A 296 -8.15 21.01 -15.14
C SER A 296 -7.86 21.55 -13.73
N ASN A 297 -7.76 22.87 -13.61
CA ASN A 297 -7.71 23.56 -12.30
C ASN A 297 -9.09 24.00 -11.80
N THR A 298 -10.17 23.45 -12.39
CA THR A 298 -11.57 23.66 -12.02
C THR A 298 -12.28 22.33 -11.81
N VAL A 299 -13.31 22.32 -10.97
CA VAL A 299 -14.13 21.13 -10.74
C VAL A 299 -14.98 20.73 -11.96
N ASN A 300 -15.43 19.47 -11.96
CA ASN A 300 -16.39 18.87 -12.87
C ASN A 300 -16.01 18.96 -14.36
N ALA A 301 -14.72 19.02 -14.66
CA ALA A 301 -14.21 18.98 -16.03
C ALA A 301 -14.61 17.67 -16.73
N SER A 302 -15.12 17.80 -17.95
CA SER A 302 -15.50 16.64 -18.78
C SER A 302 -14.28 15.91 -19.33
N GLY A 303 -14.41 14.60 -19.50
CA GLY A 303 -13.36 13.77 -20.10
C GLY A 303 -13.27 13.94 -21.62
N VAL A 304 -12.07 13.77 -22.16
CA VAL A 304 -11.78 13.81 -23.60
C VAL A 304 -11.12 12.47 -23.98
N TYR A 305 -11.90 11.58 -24.60
CA TYR A 305 -11.48 10.19 -24.85
C TYR A 305 -10.62 10.00 -26.10
N GLY A 306 -10.80 10.82 -27.14
CA GLY A 306 -10.14 10.58 -28.42
C GLY A 306 -10.51 9.23 -29.05
N THR A 307 -9.53 8.59 -29.67
CA THR A 307 -9.65 7.23 -30.25
C THR A 307 -9.12 6.20 -29.25
N LEU A 308 -9.85 5.10 -29.05
CA LEU A 308 -9.44 4.00 -28.17
C LEU A 308 -8.02 3.52 -28.52
N GLY A 309 -7.17 3.38 -27.49
CA GLY A 309 -5.77 2.98 -27.62
C GLY A 309 -4.84 4.06 -28.18
N THR A 310 -5.30 5.30 -28.34
CA THR A 310 -4.48 6.41 -28.85
C THR A 310 -4.55 7.64 -27.95
N GLY A 311 -3.42 7.97 -27.31
CA GLY A 311 -3.24 9.19 -26.51
C GLY A 311 -2.91 10.42 -27.36
N THR A 312 -3.39 11.57 -26.92
CA THR A 312 -3.03 12.90 -27.43
C THR A 312 -2.82 13.85 -26.26
N ALA A 313 -2.19 15.00 -26.48
CA ALA A 313 -2.03 16.01 -25.43
C ALA A 313 -3.37 16.53 -24.85
N SER A 314 -4.47 16.39 -25.59
CA SER A 314 -5.82 16.75 -25.13
C SER A 314 -6.59 15.58 -24.51
N THR A 315 -6.11 14.35 -24.67
CA THR A 315 -6.76 13.16 -24.11
C THR A 315 -6.62 13.22 -22.59
N VAL A 316 -7.74 13.18 -21.87
CA VAL A 316 -7.75 13.34 -20.42
C VAL A 316 -9.00 12.67 -19.82
N PRO A 317 -8.88 11.93 -18.70
CA PRO A 317 -10.04 11.43 -17.99
C PRO A 317 -10.90 12.58 -17.43
N GLY A 318 -12.22 12.36 -17.41
CA GLY A 318 -13.14 13.27 -16.74
C GLY A 318 -12.97 13.29 -15.23
N ALA A 319 -13.43 14.37 -14.60
CA ALA A 319 -13.41 14.58 -13.15
C ALA A 319 -14.16 13.49 -12.41
N ARG A 320 -13.51 12.89 -11.41
CA ARG A 320 -14.02 11.70 -10.72
C ARG A 320 -13.45 11.52 -9.31
N ASN A 321 -14.18 10.79 -8.49
CA ASN A 321 -13.74 10.27 -7.19
C ASN A 321 -13.93 8.74 -7.13
N GLY A 322 -13.27 8.09 -6.18
CA GLY A 322 -13.53 6.68 -5.87
C GLY A 322 -13.15 5.70 -7.00
N ALA A 323 -12.26 6.11 -7.89
CA ALA A 323 -11.72 5.23 -8.91
C ALA A 323 -10.67 4.27 -8.30
N VAL A 324 -10.24 3.30 -9.10
CA VAL A 324 -9.19 2.35 -8.76
C VAL A 324 -7.92 2.71 -9.53
N SER A 325 -6.76 2.56 -8.90
CA SER A 325 -5.46 2.87 -9.49
C SER A 325 -4.44 1.74 -9.35
N TRP A 326 -3.60 1.57 -10.37
CA TRP A 326 -2.44 0.67 -10.37
C TRP A 326 -1.25 1.35 -11.03
N ILE A 327 -0.03 0.96 -10.67
CA ILE A 327 1.19 1.34 -11.42
C ILE A 327 1.85 0.08 -11.98
N ASP A 328 2.10 0.04 -13.28
CA ASP A 328 2.79 -1.11 -13.88
C ASP A 328 4.31 -1.03 -13.70
N SER A 329 5.00 -2.12 -14.05
CA SER A 329 6.45 -2.24 -13.94
C SER A 329 7.23 -1.31 -14.89
N SER A 330 6.55 -0.70 -15.87
CA SER A 330 7.12 0.31 -16.76
C SER A 330 6.93 1.74 -16.22
N GLY A 331 6.22 1.89 -15.10
CA GLY A 331 5.91 3.19 -14.49
C GLY A 331 4.70 3.88 -15.11
N ASN A 332 3.86 3.18 -15.89
CA ASN A 332 2.60 3.77 -16.35
C ASN A 332 1.55 3.71 -15.24
N LEU A 333 0.77 4.79 -15.14
CA LEU A 333 -0.27 4.95 -14.14
C LEU A 333 -1.62 4.55 -14.73
N TRP A 334 -2.25 3.53 -14.16
CA TRP A 334 -3.54 3.00 -14.61
C TRP A 334 -4.66 3.51 -13.71
N LEU A 335 -5.82 3.79 -14.30
CA LEU A 335 -7.00 4.34 -13.64
C LEU A 335 -8.28 3.68 -14.19
N PHE A 336 -9.13 3.14 -13.32
CA PHE A 336 -10.40 2.52 -13.70
C PHE A 336 -11.60 3.08 -12.94
N GLY A 337 -12.67 3.38 -13.66
CA GLY A 337 -13.98 3.67 -13.10
C GLY A 337 -14.04 4.95 -12.26
N GLY A 338 -14.77 4.89 -11.13
CA GLY A 338 -15.10 6.03 -10.27
C GLY A 338 -16.47 6.65 -10.58
N ALA A 339 -16.84 7.69 -9.85
CA ALA A 339 -18.10 8.41 -10.03
C ALA A 339 -17.88 9.82 -10.57
N ILE A 340 -18.80 10.30 -11.42
CA ILE A 340 -18.89 11.70 -11.85
C ILE A 340 -20.06 12.41 -11.17
N GLY A 341 -19.90 13.71 -10.93
CA GLY A 341 -20.99 14.64 -10.58
C GLY A 341 -21.33 14.82 -9.10
N PHE A 342 -21.93 15.98 -8.80
CA PHE A 342 -22.64 16.32 -7.57
C PHE A 342 -23.90 17.10 -7.96
N GLY A 343 -25.10 16.64 -7.56
CA GLY A 343 -26.34 17.40 -7.76
C GLY A 343 -27.03 17.33 -9.14
N GLY A 344 -27.13 16.15 -9.78
CA GLY A 344 -28.21 15.90 -10.76
C GLY A 344 -27.82 15.27 -12.12
N SER A 345 -26.54 15.12 -12.44
CA SER A 345 -26.08 14.25 -13.53
C SER A 345 -24.91 13.40 -13.02
N ALA A 346 -25.23 12.59 -12.00
CA ALA A 346 -24.30 11.67 -11.37
C ALA A 346 -24.34 10.31 -12.07
N GLY A 347 -23.18 9.68 -12.20
CA GLY A 347 -23.10 8.32 -12.73
C GLY A 347 -21.73 7.71 -12.50
N PHE A 348 -21.69 6.37 -12.50
CA PHE A 348 -20.47 5.61 -12.34
C PHE A 348 -19.82 5.38 -13.68
N LEU A 349 -18.51 5.16 -13.69
CA LEU A 349 -17.72 4.89 -14.88
C LEU A 349 -17.16 3.46 -14.83
N ASN A 350 -16.87 2.90 -16.00
CA ASN A 350 -16.04 1.69 -16.16
C ASN A 350 -14.93 1.89 -17.22
N ASP A 351 -14.59 3.13 -17.54
CA ASP A 351 -13.47 3.42 -18.42
C ASP A 351 -12.14 3.08 -17.76
N LEU A 352 -11.23 2.52 -18.55
CA LEU A 352 -9.85 2.23 -18.17
C LEU A 352 -8.92 3.19 -18.91
N TRP A 353 -8.01 3.82 -18.18
CA TRP A 353 -7.02 4.76 -18.69
C TRP A 353 -5.61 4.34 -18.29
N GLU A 354 -4.66 4.67 -19.15
CA GLU A 354 -3.22 4.57 -18.89
C GLU A 354 -2.62 5.97 -19.06
N TYR A 355 -1.81 6.41 -18.10
CA TYR A 355 -0.96 7.60 -18.20
C TYR A 355 0.49 7.17 -18.26
N THR A 356 1.14 7.51 -19.37
CA THR A 356 2.59 7.33 -19.51
C THR A 356 3.27 8.68 -19.22
N PRO A 357 4.10 8.79 -18.16
CA PRO A 357 4.85 10.01 -17.88
C PRO A 357 5.61 10.51 -19.12
N GLY A 358 5.46 11.81 -19.42
CA GLY A 358 6.03 12.44 -20.61
C GLY A 358 5.21 12.29 -21.90
N THR A 359 4.29 11.33 -21.99
CA THR A 359 3.42 11.12 -23.16
C THR A 359 1.98 11.59 -22.91
N GLY A 360 1.42 11.33 -21.73
CA GLY A 360 0.05 11.70 -21.37
C GLY A 360 -0.90 10.51 -21.26
N TRP A 361 -2.21 10.81 -21.24
CA TRP A 361 -3.27 9.82 -21.06
C TRP A 361 -3.68 9.13 -22.37
N THR A 362 -4.01 7.84 -22.27
CA THR A 362 -4.62 7.00 -23.30
C THR A 362 -5.84 6.30 -22.74
N TRP A 363 -6.96 6.33 -23.47
CA TRP A 363 -8.15 5.53 -23.14
C TRP A 363 -7.97 4.10 -23.64
N MET A 364 -8.01 3.11 -22.74
CA MET A 364 -7.60 1.73 -23.03
C MET A 364 -8.77 0.76 -23.13
N SER A 365 -9.84 0.97 -22.35
CA SER A 365 -11.00 0.07 -22.33
C SER A 365 -12.22 0.73 -21.68
N GLY A 366 -13.36 0.02 -21.65
CA GLY A 366 -14.58 0.47 -21.00
C GLY A 366 -15.40 1.45 -21.81
N ALA A 367 -16.51 1.96 -21.25
CA ALA A 367 -17.42 2.87 -21.93
C ALA A 367 -17.06 4.34 -21.69
N LYS A 368 -17.34 5.19 -22.69
CA LYS A 368 -17.26 6.66 -22.57
C LYS A 368 -18.49 7.31 -21.94
N THR A 369 -19.49 6.51 -21.57
CA THR A 369 -20.76 6.94 -20.96
C THR A 369 -20.86 6.36 -19.57
N VAL A 370 -21.56 7.06 -18.70
CA VAL A 370 -21.83 6.57 -17.33
C VAL A 370 -22.76 5.37 -17.31
N ASN A 371 -22.73 4.65 -16.20
CA ASN A 371 -23.68 3.61 -15.81
C ASN A 371 -23.76 2.46 -16.82
N ALA A 372 -22.61 2.08 -17.40
CA ALA A 372 -22.51 0.90 -18.22
C ALA A 372 -22.61 -0.37 -17.36
N ASP A 373 -23.41 -1.34 -17.82
CA ASP A 373 -23.60 -2.62 -17.14
C ASP A 373 -22.36 -3.51 -17.25
N GLY A 374 -22.24 -4.49 -16.35
CA GLY A 374 -21.17 -5.49 -16.42
C GLY A 374 -21.45 -6.55 -17.49
N THR A 375 -20.46 -6.86 -18.32
CA THR A 375 -20.55 -7.96 -19.28
C THR A 375 -19.65 -9.11 -18.85
N TYR A 376 -20.27 -10.26 -18.53
CA TYR A 376 -19.61 -11.42 -17.94
C TYR A 376 -19.36 -12.53 -18.99
N GLY A 377 -18.96 -12.14 -20.20
CA GLY A 377 -18.58 -13.08 -21.27
C GLY A 377 -19.69 -14.00 -21.80
N GLY A 378 -20.95 -13.77 -21.41
CA GLY A 378 -22.09 -14.63 -21.77
C GLY A 378 -22.13 -15.97 -21.03
N THR A 379 -21.34 -16.13 -19.96
CA THR A 379 -21.34 -17.31 -19.10
C THR A 379 -21.96 -16.97 -17.74
N THR A 380 -22.45 -17.99 -17.03
CA THR A 380 -22.89 -17.86 -15.63
C THR A 380 -21.80 -18.28 -14.64
N ALA A 381 -20.55 -18.42 -15.12
CA ALA A 381 -19.43 -18.92 -14.34
C ALA A 381 -18.13 -18.18 -14.68
N PRO A 382 -17.31 -17.85 -13.67
CA PRO A 382 -16.04 -17.17 -13.86
C PRO A 382 -14.96 -18.06 -14.49
N GLY A 383 -13.87 -17.44 -14.94
CA GLY A 383 -12.67 -18.11 -15.48
C GLY A 383 -12.67 -18.31 -16.99
N THR A 384 -13.67 -17.80 -17.72
CA THR A 384 -13.70 -17.83 -19.19
C THR A 384 -13.38 -16.45 -19.76
N ALA A 385 -12.24 -16.32 -20.43
CA ALA A 385 -11.88 -15.09 -21.12
C ALA A 385 -12.78 -14.86 -22.35
N SER A 386 -13.28 -13.63 -22.52
CA SER A 386 -14.02 -13.22 -23.72
C SER A 386 -13.69 -11.78 -24.06
N ALA A 387 -13.64 -11.47 -25.36
CA ALA A 387 -13.35 -10.12 -25.86
C ALA A 387 -14.44 -9.09 -25.50
N THR A 388 -15.61 -9.54 -25.06
CA THR A 388 -16.73 -8.67 -24.63
C THR A 388 -16.83 -8.57 -23.10
N THR A 389 -15.93 -9.22 -22.37
CA THR A 389 -15.94 -9.23 -20.91
C THR A 389 -15.46 -7.87 -20.41
N THR A 390 -16.23 -7.19 -19.56
CA THR A 390 -15.87 -5.87 -19.02
C THR A 390 -16.60 -5.66 -17.69
N PRO A 391 -15.91 -5.16 -16.65
CA PRO A 391 -16.59 -4.85 -15.40
C PRO A 391 -17.63 -3.74 -15.60
N GLY A 392 -18.75 -3.86 -14.86
CA GLY A 392 -19.75 -2.80 -14.81
C GLY A 392 -19.22 -1.52 -14.15
N ALA A 393 -19.88 -0.40 -14.42
CA ALA A 393 -19.53 0.91 -13.89
C ALA A 393 -19.61 0.93 -12.37
N ARG A 394 -18.55 1.38 -11.69
CA ARG A 394 -18.40 1.26 -10.23
C ARG A 394 -17.44 2.28 -9.61
N GLU A 395 -17.60 2.49 -8.32
CA GLU A 395 -16.65 3.21 -7.45
C GLU A 395 -16.27 2.40 -6.21
N TYR A 396 -15.18 2.81 -5.54
CA TYR A 396 -14.69 2.29 -4.26
C TYR A 396 -14.40 0.78 -4.24
N ALA A 397 -14.07 0.19 -5.39
CA ALA A 397 -13.56 -1.17 -5.46
C ALA A 397 -12.14 -1.24 -4.86
N SER A 398 -11.77 -2.42 -4.37
CA SER A 398 -10.42 -2.69 -3.86
C SER A 398 -9.58 -3.31 -4.97
N SER A 399 -8.24 -3.25 -4.87
CA SER A 399 -7.36 -3.65 -5.98
C SER A 399 -5.99 -4.13 -5.54
N TRP A 400 -5.33 -4.87 -6.43
CA TRP A 400 -3.95 -5.31 -6.30
C TRP A 400 -3.32 -5.56 -7.67
N ILE A 401 -2.01 -5.80 -7.68
CA ILE A 401 -1.24 -6.23 -8.86
C ILE A 401 -0.65 -7.60 -8.54
N ASP A 402 -0.73 -8.54 -9.47
CA ASP A 402 -0.09 -9.84 -9.30
C ASP A 402 1.39 -9.82 -9.73
N SER A 403 2.11 -10.90 -9.47
CA SER A 403 3.53 -11.03 -9.85
C SER A 403 3.79 -11.04 -11.36
N SER A 404 2.75 -11.20 -12.19
CA SER A 404 2.82 -11.15 -13.65
C SER A 404 2.54 -9.74 -14.20
N GLY A 405 2.15 -8.78 -13.34
CA GLY A 405 1.81 -7.42 -13.73
C GLY A 405 0.38 -7.25 -14.23
N ASN A 406 -0.52 -8.21 -13.98
CA ASN A 406 -1.94 -8.03 -14.27
C ASN A 406 -2.60 -7.16 -13.19
N LEU A 407 -3.62 -6.39 -13.60
CA LEU A 407 -4.33 -5.45 -12.75
C LEU A 407 -5.61 -6.08 -12.25
N TRP A 408 -5.78 -6.17 -10.93
CA TRP A 408 -6.93 -6.84 -10.33
C TRP A 408 -7.81 -5.89 -9.55
N LEU A 409 -9.13 -6.12 -9.57
CA LEU A 409 -10.07 -5.46 -8.68
C LEU A 409 -11.12 -6.42 -8.11
N ILE A 410 -11.68 -6.04 -6.96
CA ILE A 410 -12.82 -6.71 -6.34
C ILE A 410 -13.89 -5.70 -5.88
N GLY A 411 -15.15 -6.06 -6.17
CA GLY A 411 -16.32 -5.43 -5.58
C GLY A 411 -16.52 -3.98 -5.99
N GLY A 412 -16.88 -3.13 -5.02
CA GLY A 412 -17.29 -1.74 -5.22
C GLY A 412 -18.81 -1.54 -5.17
N TYR A 413 -19.24 -0.32 -5.42
CA TYR A 413 -20.65 0.04 -5.60
C TYR A 413 -20.89 0.42 -7.06
N GLY A 414 -21.79 -0.29 -7.74
CA GLY A 414 -21.93 -0.19 -9.19
C GLY A 414 -22.99 -1.08 -9.81
N TYR A 415 -22.91 -1.24 -11.13
CA TYR A 415 -23.86 -2.01 -11.93
C TYR A 415 -23.39 -3.46 -12.17
N ASP A 416 -24.30 -4.41 -11.94
CA ASP A 416 -24.09 -5.84 -12.18
C ASP A 416 -24.46 -6.27 -13.62
N SER A 417 -24.58 -7.58 -13.87
CA SER A 417 -24.93 -8.13 -15.19
C SER A 417 -26.37 -7.86 -15.62
N ALA A 418 -27.24 -7.55 -14.66
CA ALA A 418 -28.67 -7.30 -14.85
C ALA A 418 -29.02 -5.80 -14.82
N ALA A 419 -28.02 -4.92 -14.94
CA ALA A 419 -28.17 -3.48 -14.78
C ALA A 419 -28.70 -3.05 -13.40
N THR A 420 -28.51 -3.89 -12.38
CA THR A 420 -28.89 -3.57 -11.00
C THR A 420 -27.77 -2.80 -10.34
N LEU A 421 -28.10 -1.63 -9.83
CA LEU A 421 -27.19 -0.84 -9.00
C LEU A 421 -27.12 -1.43 -7.59
N GLY A 422 -25.92 -1.72 -7.10
CA GLY A 422 -25.72 -2.18 -5.73
C GLY A 422 -24.26 -2.45 -5.38
N TYR A 423 -24.04 -3.10 -4.24
CA TYR A 423 -22.72 -3.57 -3.84
C TYR A 423 -22.33 -4.80 -4.67
N LEU A 424 -21.04 -4.93 -4.99
CA LEU A 424 -20.51 -6.03 -5.80
C LEU A 424 -19.45 -6.82 -5.02
N ASN A 425 -19.18 -8.06 -5.45
CA ASN A 425 -18.08 -8.91 -4.95
C ASN A 425 -17.36 -9.68 -6.08
N ASP A 426 -17.65 -9.34 -7.33
CA ASP A 426 -16.96 -9.88 -8.49
C ASP A 426 -15.47 -9.50 -8.47
N VAL A 427 -14.64 -10.47 -8.86
CA VAL A 427 -13.19 -10.34 -8.98
C VAL A 427 -12.83 -10.31 -10.45
N TRP A 428 -12.11 -9.28 -10.87
CA TRP A 428 -11.69 -9.07 -12.24
C TRP A 428 -10.18 -8.98 -12.36
N GLU A 429 -9.67 -9.48 -13.47
CA GLU A 429 -8.27 -9.35 -13.89
C GLU A 429 -8.25 -8.64 -15.25
N TYR A 430 -7.44 -7.59 -15.37
CA TYR A 430 -7.06 -7.00 -16.64
C TYR A 430 -5.62 -7.37 -16.95
N ASN A 431 -5.40 -7.94 -18.12
CA ASN A 431 -4.07 -8.22 -18.63
C ASN A 431 -3.65 -7.10 -19.60
N PRO A 432 -2.69 -6.22 -19.24
CA PRO A 432 -2.26 -5.12 -20.10
C PRO A 432 -1.68 -5.58 -21.43
N SER A 433 -0.96 -6.71 -21.45
CA SER A 433 -0.32 -7.23 -22.66
C SER A 433 -1.32 -7.81 -23.67
N ALA A 434 -2.43 -8.36 -23.19
CA ALA A 434 -3.54 -8.85 -24.01
C ALA A 434 -4.63 -7.80 -24.25
N ALA A 435 -4.58 -6.67 -23.54
CA ALA A 435 -5.57 -5.61 -23.52
C ALA A 435 -7.01 -6.12 -23.26
N SER A 436 -7.17 -7.05 -22.32
CA SER A 436 -8.45 -7.75 -22.09
C SER A 436 -8.76 -7.96 -20.61
N TRP A 437 -10.06 -7.89 -20.27
CA TRP A 437 -10.59 -8.26 -18.96
C TRP A 437 -11.02 -9.72 -18.89
N THR A 438 -10.88 -10.31 -17.71
CA THR A 438 -11.42 -11.62 -17.33
C THR A 438 -12.18 -11.48 -16.02
N TRP A 439 -13.40 -12.04 -15.96
CA TRP A 439 -14.10 -12.26 -14.70
C TRP A 439 -13.59 -13.56 -14.08
N VAL A 440 -12.93 -13.47 -12.92
CA VAL A 440 -12.14 -14.57 -12.35
C VAL A 440 -12.82 -15.24 -11.16
N ASN A 441 -13.57 -14.50 -10.34
CA ASN A 441 -14.25 -15.04 -9.16
C ASN A 441 -15.40 -14.09 -8.72
N GLY A 442 -16.13 -14.41 -7.66
CA GLY A 442 -17.26 -13.65 -7.16
C GLY A 442 -18.53 -13.87 -7.99
N LEU A 443 -19.57 -13.08 -7.70
CA LEU A 443 -20.88 -13.21 -8.34
C LEU A 443 -21.12 -12.09 -9.35
N ASP A 444 -21.93 -12.37 -10.36
CA ASP A 444 -22.34 -11.41 -11.39
C ASP A 444 -23.60 -10.62 -11.00
N THR A 445 -24.02 -10.71 -9.74
CA THR A 445 -25.23 -10.08 -9.18
C THR A 445 -24.89 -9.20 -8.00
N ALA A 446 -25.61 -8.09 -7.87
CA ALA A 446 -25.42 -7.14 -6.78
C ALA A 446 -26.09 -7.60 -5.46
N ASN A 447 -25.57 -7.07 -4.34
CA ASN A 447 -26.13 -7.21 -2.98
C ASN A 447 -26.21 -8.66 -2.47
N ALA A 448 -25.23 -9.49 -2.85
CA ALA A 448 -25.14 -10.87 -2.39
C ALA A 448 -24.49 -10.95 -1.00
N ALA A 449 -25.07 -11.81 -0.15
CA ALA A 449 -24.53 -12.15 1.17
C ALA A 449 -23.24 -12.99 1.05
N ALA A 450 -22.41 -12.94 2.09
CA ALA A 450 -21.17 -13.70 2.17
C ALA A 450 -21.40 -15.22 2.31
N ALA A 451 -20.51 -16.00 1.71
CA ALA A 451 -20.40 -17.44 1.92
C ALA A 451 -19.10 -17.76 2.68
N TYR A 452 -19.18 -17.88 4.01
CA TYR A 452 -18.01 -18.03 4.90
C TYR A 452 -17.32 -19.40 4.83
N GLY A 453 -18.09 -20.47 4.60
CA GLY A 453 -17.58 -21.83 4.80
C GLY A 453 -17.11 -22.07 6.24
N THR A 454 -16.07 -22.89 6.41
CA THR A 454 -15.41 -23.11 7.70
C THR A 454 -14.25 -22.13 7.85
N PRO A 455 -14.15 -21.36 8.95
CA PRO A 455 -13.02 -20.45 9.18
C PRO A 455 -11.66 -21.15 9.04
N GLY A 456 -10.72 -20.50 8.35
CA GLY A 456 -9.39 -21.04 8.05
C GLY A 456 -9.37 -22.13 6.97
N THR A 457 -10.49 -22.43 6.31
CA THR A 457 -10.55 -23.43 5.23
C THR A 457 -10.93 -22.79 3.90
N ALA A 458 -10.03 -22.90 2.91
CA ALA A 458 -10.28 -22.48 1.54
C ALA A 458 -11.34 -23.37 0.86
N SER A 459 -12.21 -22.76 0.05
CA SER A 459 -13.16 -23.49 -0.80
C SER A 459 -13.55 -22.65 -2.02
N ALA A 460 -13.90 -23.33 -3.12
CA ALA A 460 -14.47 -22.67 -4.31
C ALA A 460 -15.88 -22.11 -4.07
N SER A 461 -16.57 -22.54 -3.01
CA SER A 461 -17.88 -22.01 -2.61
C SER A 461 -17.79 -20.80 -1.69
N ASN A 462 -16.61 -20.46 -1.21
CA ASN A 462 -16.42 -19.35 -0.30
C ASN A 462 -16.27 -18.05 -1.09
N TYR A 463 -16.88 -16.98 -0.60
CA TYR A 463 -16.66 -15.64 -1.12
C TYR A 463 -17.07 -14.59 -0.08
N PRO A 464 -16.35 -13.46 -0.01
CA PRO A 464 -16.79 -12.31 0.76
C PRO A 464 -18.14 -11.83 0.19
N GLY A 465 -19.01 -11.39 1.08
CA GLY A 465 -20.24 -10.70 0.67
C GLY A 465 -19.90 -9.37 0.00
N THR A 466 -20.86 -8.86 -0.77
CA THR A 466 -20.68 -7.64 -1.57
C THR A 466 -20.31 -6.45 -0.72
N ARG A 467 -19.33 -5.64 -1.17
CA ARG A 467 -18.79 -4.53 -0.37
C ARG A 467 -18.05 -3.49 -1.21
N TYR A 468 -17.93 -2.29 -0.66
CA TYR A 468 -16.98 -1.28 -1.13
C TYR A 468 -16.08 -0.78 0.00
N GLY A 469 -14.98 -0.12 -0.39
CA GLY A 469 -14.09 0.60 0.54
C GLY A 469 -13.41 -0.31 1.55
N ALA A 470 -13.25 -1.58 1.19
CA ALA A 470 -12.36 -2.49 1.89
C ALA A 470 -10.91 -2.19 1.50
N THR A 471 -9.96 -2.58 2.34
CA THR A 471 -8.54 -2.45 2.02
C THR A 471 -7.94 -3.80 1.68
N THR A 472 -6.93 -3.79 0.81
CA THR A 472 -6.27 -4.99 0.30
C THR A 472 -4.75 -4.89 0.43
N TRP A 473 -4.11 -6.03 0.65
CA TRP A 473 -2.65 -6.17 0.57
C TRP A 473 -2.28 -7.54 0.01
N VAL A 474 -1.07 -7.67 -0.51
CA VAL A 474 -0.52 -8.92 -1.03
C VAL A 474 0.60 -9.36 -0.09
N ASP A 475 0.57 -10.62 0.34
CA ASP A 475 1.64 -11.19 1.16
C ASP A 475 2.81 -11.72 0.31
N ALA A 476 3.88 -12.17 0.97
CA ALA A 476 5.09 -12.66 0.30
C ALA A 476 4.87 -13.91 -0.57
N SER A 477 3.77 -14.66 -0.35
CA SER A 477 3.39 -15.80 -1.18
C SER A 477 2.51 -15.42 -2.37
N GLY A 478 2.11 -14.15 -2.47
CA GLY A 478 1.18 -13.67 -3.49
C GLY A 478 -0.29 -13.86 -3.12
N ASN A 479 -0.62 -14.28 -1.89
CA ASN A 479 -2.01 -14.30 -1.45
C ASN A 479 -2.50 -12.88 -1.20
N VAL A 480 -3.77 -12.64 -1.52
CA VAL A 480 -4.41 -11.34 -1.38
C VAL A 480 -5.26 -11.35 -0.14
N TRP A 481 -5.12 -10.34 0.69
CA TRP A 481 -5.92 -10.18 1.88
C TRP A 481 -6.90 -9.04 1.69
N LEU A 482 -8.11 -9.18 2.25
CA LEU A 482 -9.19 -8.22 2.17
C LEU A 482 -9.73 -7.96 3.57
N PHE A 483 -9.73 -6.70 4.00
CA PHE A 483 -10.22 -6.29 5.31
C PHE A 483 -11.30 -5.22 5.24
N GLY A 484 -12.38 -5.48 5.98
CA GLY A 484 -13.44 -4.52 6.27
C GLY A 484 -14.30 -4.12 5.07
N GLY A 485 -14.68 -2.85 5.01
CA GLY A 485 -15.57 -2.27 4.01
C GLY A 485 -16.99 -1.99 4.53
N PHE A 486 -17.85 -1.49 3.66
CA PHE A 486 -19.30 -1.39 3.90
C PHE A 486 -20.04 -2.29 2.90
N GLY A 487 -20.85 -3.21 3.40
CA GLY A 487 -21.42 -4.26 2.56
C GLY A 487 -22.20 -5.34 3.31
N ASP A 488 -22.61 -6.36 2.58
CA ASP A 488 -23.43 -7.46 3.06
C ASP A 488 -22.58 -8.54 3.76
N ALA A 489 -22.95 -8.88 4.98
CA ALA A 489 -22.37 -9.99 5.75
C ALA A 489 -23.16 -11.28 5.47
N ALA A 490 -23.53 -12.05 6.51
CA ALA A 490 -24.34 -13.28 6.36
C ALA A 490 -25.79 -13.02 5.88
N THR A 491 -26.23 -11.77 5.91
CA THR A 491 -27.57 -11.32 5.51
C THR A 491 -27.45 -10.16 4.55
N THR A 492 -28.43 -10.01 3.65
CA THR A 492 -28.51 -8.90 2.67
C THR A 492 -28.98 -7.59 3.32
N SER A 493 -28.24 -7.14 4.33
CA SER A 493 -28.44 -5.86 5.02
C SER A 493 -27.07 -5.26 5.26
N PRO A 494 -26.67 -4.23 4.48
CA PRO A 494 -25.29 -3.79 4.48
C PRO A 494 -24.93 -3.08 5.78
N ILE A 495 -23.75 -3.42 6.30
CA ILE A 495 -23.18 -2.91 7.54
C ILE A 495 -21.71 -2.56 7.33
N LEU A 496 -21.10 -1.90 8.31
CA LEU A 496 -19.65 -1.83 8.39
C LEU A 496 -19.11 -3.22 8.71
N LEU A 497 -18.01 -3.60 8.08
CA LEU A 497 -17.38 -4.90 8.22
C LEU A 497 -15.98 -4.75 8.83
N ASN A 498 -15.52 -5.77 9.56
CA ASN A 498 -14.10 -5.99 9.91
C ASN A 498 -13.65 -7.42 9.59
N GLU A 499 -14.35 -8.07 8.68
CA GLU A 499 -13.97 -9.40 8.22
C GLU A 499 -12.61 -9.35 7.55
N LEU A 500 -11.77 -10.33 7.90
CA LEU A 500 -10.50 -10.62 7.29
C LEU A 500 -10.66 -11.86 6.42
N TRP A 501 -10.40 -11.69 5.12
CA TRP A 501 -10.43 -12.75 4.13
C TRP A 501 -9.08 -12.88 3.45
N GLU A 502 -8.69 -14.12 3.14
CA GLU A 502 -7.52 -14.43 2.32
C GLU A 502 -7.99 -15.03 1.00
N TYR A 503 -7.43 -14.58 -0.11
CA TYR A 503 -7.64 -15.10 -1.46
C TYR A 503 -6.33 -15.70 -1.96
N THR A 504 -6.36 -17.00 -2.17
CA THR A 504 -5.29 -17.72 -2.88
C THR A 504 -5.52 -17.57 -4.39
N PRO A 505 -4.57 -16.98 -5.14
CA PRO A 505 -4.73 -16.75 -6.57
C PRO A 505 -4.93 -18.04 -7.39
N PRO A 506 -5.38 -17.91 -8.65
CA PRO A 506 -5.58 -19.05 -9.53
C PRO A 506 -4.37 -19.98 -9.67
N THR A 507 -4.64 -21.29 -9.64
CA THR A 507 -3.68 -22.36 -9.93
C THR A 507 -4.28 -23.34 -10.92
N THR A 508 -3.48 -24.30 -11.41
CA THR A 508 -3.99 -25.38 -12.26
C THR A 508 -5.06 -26.24 -11.60
N ALA A 509 -5.03 -26.36 -10.26
CA ALA A 509 -6.03 -27.10 -9.48
C ALA A 509 -7.25 -26.24 -9.10
N ALA A 510 -7.09 -24.92 -9.03
CA ALA A 510 -8.14 -23.96 -8.70
C ALA A 510 -8.08 -22.75 -9.66
N PRO A 511 -8.65 -22.85 -10.87
CA PRO A 511 -8.45 -21.87 -11.94
C PRO A 511 -9.09 -20.49 -11.69
N THR A 512 -9.93 -20.37 -10.65
CA THR A 512 -10.59 -19.12 -10.23
C THR A 512 -10.01 -18.58 -8.94
N GLY A 513 -8.98 -19.23 -8.36
CA GLY A 513 -8.55 -18.99 -6.99
C GLY A 513 -9.61 -19.38 -5.95
N GLN A 514 -9.29 -19.22 -4.67
CA GLN A 514 -10.17 -19.60 -3.56
C GLN A 514 -10.11 -18.59 -2.42
N TRP A 515 -11.27 -18.32 -1.82
CA TRP A 515 -11.38 -17.51 -0.60
C TRP A 515 -11.35 -18.37 0.66
N THR A 516 -10.72 -17.84 1.69
CA THR A 516 -10.69 -18.34 3.05
C THR A 516 -11.19 -17.23 3.97
N PHE A 517 -12.27 -17.48 4.70
CA PHE A 517 -12.64 -16.60 5.81
C PHE A 517 -11.68 -16.83 6.99
N VAL A 518 -11.04 -15.78 7.48
CA VAL A 518 -10.04 -15.89 8.54
C VAL A 518 -10.65 -15.50 9.89
N SER A 519 -11.21 -14.30 9.98
CA SER A 519 -11.80 -13.77 11.21
C SER A 519 -12.72 -12.57 10.95
N GLY A 520 -13.41 -12.09 11.99
CA GLY A 520 -14.25 -10.90 11.94
C GLY A 520 -15.54 -11.06 12.73
N THR A 521 -15.89 -10.05 13.51
CA THR A 521 -17.11 -10.01 14.34
C THR A 521 -18.15 -9.01 13.85
N ASN A 522 -17.76 -8.12 12.93
CA ASN A 522 -18.50 -6.95 12.47
C ASN A 522 -18.93 -6.01 13.61
N GLY A 523 -18.13 -5.99 14.69
CA GLY A 523 -18.38 -5.24 15.92
C GLY A 523 -17.46 -4.03 16.14
N ALA A 524 -17.50 -3.50 17.35
CA ALA A 524 -16.56 -2.47 17.80
C ALA A 524 -15.14 -3.05 17.95
N GLY A 525 -14.12 -2.19 17.87
CA GLY A 525 -12.73 -2.61 17.99
C GLY A 525 -12.35 -3.05 19.40
N ALA A 526 -11.51 -4.08 19.49
CA ALA A 526 -10.88 -4.54 20.72
C ALA A 526 -9.41 -4.10 20.73
N TYR A 527 -9.12 -2.97 21.39
CA TYR A 527 -7.81 -2.29 21.33
C TYR A 527 -6.70 -2.93 22.18
N GLY A 528 -7.07 -3.70 23.21
CA GLY A 528 -6.08 -4.27 24.13
C GLY A 528 -5.21 -3.22 24.81
N THR A 529 -3.92 -3.49 24.95
CA THR A 529 -2.93 -2.54 25.47
C THR A 529 -2.13 -1.96 24.30
N LEU A 530 -1.97 -0.63 24.27
CA LEU A 530 -1.19 0.07 23.25
C LEU A 530 0.22 -0.52 23.13
N GLY A 531 0.64 -0.81 21.90
CA GLY A 531 1.93 -1.42 21.57
C GLY A 531 2.05 -2.92 21.87
N VAL A 532 1.00 -3.56 22.38
CA VAL A 532 1.03 -4.99 22.78
C VAL A 532 0.10 -5.81 21.90
N ALA A 533 0.69 -6.76 21.16
CA ALA A 533 -0.07 -7.73 20.36
C ALA A 533 -0.86 -8.69 21.27
N ALA A 534 -2.09 -9.00 20.87
CA ALA A 534 -2.88 -10.07 21.49
C ALA A 534 -3.79 -10.71 20.45
N ALA A 535 -4.08 -12.01 20.61
CA ALA A 535 -5.03 -12.71 19.73
C ALA A 535 -6.46 -12.16 19.80
N THR A 536 -6.78 -11.43 20.87
CA THR A 536 -8.08 -10.75 21.06
C THR A 536 -8.11 -9.34 20.49
N ASN A 537 -6.97 -8.82 20.03
CA ASN A 537 -6.94 -7.49 19.42
C ASN A 537 -7.59 -7.56 18.04
N GLU A 538 -8.53 -6.67 17.78
CA GLU A 538 -9.29 -6.65 16.54
C GLU A 538 -9.67 -5.20 16.20
N PRO A 539 -9.28 -4.68 15.03
CA PRO A 539 -9.78 -3.40 14.58
C PRO A 539 -11.30 -3.48 14.36
N GLY A 540 -12.02 -2.45 14.81
CA GLY A 540 -13.48 -2.41 14.66
C GLY A 540 -13.94 -2.30 13.21
N ALA A 541 -15.20 -2.65 12.98
CA ALA A 541 -15.87 -2.61 11.68
C ALA A 541 -15.81 -1.21 11.05
N ARG A 542 -15.21 -1.11 9.85
CA ARG A 542 -14.87 0.17 9.24
C ARG A 542 -14.84 0.14 7.72
N VAL A 543 -14.99 1.31 7.11
CA VAL A 543 -14.86 1.54 5.67
C VAL A 543 -13.83 2.62 5.38
N GLY A 544 -13.14 2.47 4.24
CA GLY A 544 -12.13 3.39 3.75
C GLY A 544 -10.94 3.65 4.67
N PRO A 545 -10.42 2.65 5.44
CA PRO A 545 -9.13 2.82 6.09
C PRO A 545 -8.02 2.88 5.04
N ASN A 546 -6.91 3.53 5.36
CA ASN A 546 -5.68 3.41 4.57
C ASN A 546 -4.91 2.18 5.05
N SER A 547 -4.22 1.49 4.14
CA SER A 547 -3.27 0.44 4.53
C SER A 547 -2.01 0.46 3.70
N TRP A 548 -0.93 -0.06 4.27
CA TRP A 548 0.34 -0.26 3.60
C TRP A 548 1.09 -1.44 4.20
N THR A 549 2.11 -1.92 3.50
CA THR A 549 3.01 -2.96 3.99
C THR A 549 4.40 -2.37 4.18
N ASP A 550 5.01 -2.57 5.34
CA ASP A 550 6.39 -2.12 5.60
C ASP A 550 7.44 -3.09 5.02
N ALA A 551 8.71 -2.71 5.09
CA ALA A 551 9.83 -3.52 4.57
C ALA A 551 10.00 -4.88 5.25
N ASN A 552 9.39 -5.09 6.42
CA ASN A 552 9.41 -6.36 7.15
C ASN A 552 8.18 -7.24 6.81
N GLY A 553 7.29 -6.77 5.94
CA GLY A 553 6.07 -7.48 5.58
C GLY A 553 4.92 -7.27 6.57
N ASN A 554 5.05 -6.37 7.55
CA ASN A 554 3.93 -6.06 8.44
C ASN A 554 2.94 -5.15 7.72
N VAL A 555 1.67 -5.40 7.93
CA VAL A 555 0.59 -4.61 7.35
C VAL A 555 0.15 -3.59 8.37
N TRP A 556 0.02 -2.35 7.95
CA TRP A 556 -0.44 -1.26 8.78
C TRP A 556 -1.78 -0.75 8.27
N MET A 557 -2.61 -0.29 9.18
CA MET A 557 -3.91 0.27 8.86
C MET A 557 -4.17 1.53 9.67
N PHE A 558 -4.58 2.61 8.99
CA PHE A 558 -4.84 3.90 9.60
C PHE A 558 -6.26 4.40 9.31
N GLY A 559 -6.95 4.78 10.39
CA GLY A 559 -8.21 5.51 10.34
C GLY A 559 -9.36 4.76 9.67
N GLY A 560 -10.14 5.48 8.85
CA GLY A 560 -11.39 5.01 8.28
C GLY A 560 -12.60 5.49 9.09
N GLN A 561 -13.79 5.06 8.67
CA GLN A 561 -15.05 5.41 9.31
C GLN A 561 -15.64 4.19 10.02
N VAL A 562 -15.89 4.34 11.33
CA VAL A 562 -16.65 3.41 12.16
C VAL A 562 -18.06 3.94 12.42
N SER A 563 -18.89 3.16 13.13
CA SER A 563 -20.27 3.56 13.47
C SER A 563 -20.35 4.88 14.26
N ALA A 564 -19.33 5.18 15.07
CA ALA A 564 -19.23 6.41 15.85
C ALA A 564 -18.72 7.64 15.07
N GLY A 565 -18.13 7.47 13.88
CA GLY A 565 -17.50 8.54 13.10
C GLY A 565 -16.14 8.13 12.54
N THR A 566 -15.37 9.09 12.02
CA THR A 566 -13.99 8.82 11.57
C THR A 566 -13.05 8.65 12.75
N ILE A 567 -12.01 7.83 12.60
CA ILE A 567 -10.97 7.58 13.61
C ILE A 567 -9.58 7.80 13.02
N ASN A 568 -8.56 7.89 13.89
CA ASN A 568 -7.14 7.98 13.52
C ASN A 568 -6.29 6.94 14.24
N ASP A 569 -6.89 5.81 14.62
CA ASP A 569 -6.16 4.68 15.17
C ASP A 569 -5.19 4.11 14.12
N LEU A 570 -4.00 3.73 14.59
CA LEU A 570 -2.97 3.07 13.81
C LEU A 570 -2.83 1.65 14.31
N TRP A 571 -3.08 0.69 13.43
CA TRP A 571 -2.95 -0.73 13.70
C TRP A 571 -1.80 -1.33 12.89
N ARG A 572 -1.14 -2.34 13.46
CA ARG A 572 -0.19 -3.20 12.77
C ARG A 572 -0.66 -4.65 12.87
N TYR A 573 -0.81 -5.32 11.74
CA TYR A 573 -0.99 -6.75 11.60
C TYR A 573 0.33 -7.40 11.20
N VAL A 574 0.69 -8.48 11.89
CA VAL A 574 1.92 -9.23 11.63
C VAL A 574 1.52 -10.56 10.99
N PRO A 575 1.70 -10.76 9.67
CA PRO A 575 1.40 -12.03 9.03
C PRO A 575 2.30 -13.16 9.57
N THR A 576 1.89 -14.42 9.37
CA THR A 576 2.75 -15.57 9.68
C THR A 576 4.05 -15.46 8.88
N PRO A 577 5.22 -15.72 9.49
CA PRO A 577 6.45 -15.88 8.72
C PRO A 577 6.26 -17.01 7.71
N GLN A 578 6.58 -16.73 6.45
CA GLN A 578 6.63 -17.72 5.37
C GLN A 578 8.02 -18.34 5.29
#